data_AF-A0A963FQ04-F1
#
_entry.id   AF-A0A963FQ04-F1
#
_cell.length_a   1.000
_cell.length_b   1.000
_cell.length_c   1.000
_cell.angle_alpha   90.00
_cell.angle_beta   90.00
_cell.angle_gamma   90.00
#
_symmetry.space_group_name_H-M   'P 1'
#
loop_
_entity.id
_entity.type
_entity.pdbx_description
1 polymer ?
#
loop_
_entity_poly.entity_id
_entity_poly.type
_entity_poly.pdbx_seq_one_letter_code
_entity_poly.pdbx_strand_id
1 'polypeptide(L)'
;MLLSLKHNFLFVHIAKTGGTSVRDSLRPLRLRDPWFVAQFLCSRLSSLSGHRLGIKFPRHSKIIAAKEMLPAETFDNLFKFVFVRNPWDLQVSSFHHIRRERPHLMSHIET
;
A
#
# COMPACT_ATOMS: atom_id res chain seq x y z
N MET A 1 1.40 0.52 -0.41
CA MET A 1 2.80 0.07 -0.35
C MET A 1 3.55 0.91 0.68
N LEU A 2 4.75 0.48 1.06
CA LEU A 2 5.65 1.23 1.93
C LEU A 2 7.08 1.13 1.38
N LEU A 3 7.67 2.28 1.04
CA LEU A 3 9.05 2.40 0.56
C LEU A 3 9.87 3.07 1.65
N SER A 4 11.05 2.53 1.95
CA SER A 4 12.08 3.22 2.74
C SER A 4 13.41 3.12 2.02
N LEU A 5 13.92 4.26 1.57
CA LEU A 5 15.23 4.34 0.92
C LEU A 5 16.35 4.26 1.96
N LYS A 6 16.13 4.78 3.18
CA LYS A 6 17.12 4.68 4.26
C LYS A 6 17.49 3.24 4.61
N HIS A 7 16.51 2.34 4.63
CA HIS A 7 16.69 0.93 4.99
C HIS A 7 16.62 0.00 3.76
N ASN A 8 16.66 0.56 2.55
CA ASN A 8 16.64 -0.14 1.28
C ASN A 8 15.56 -1.24 1.17
N PHE A 9 14.31 -0.95 1.56
CA PHE A 9 13.23 -1.93 1.40
C PHE A 9 11.97 -1.37 0.76
N LEU A 10 11.25 -2.27 0.08
CA LEU A 10 9.95 -2.04 -0.53
C LEU A 10 8.96 -3.11 -0.07
N PHE A 11 7.98 -2.70 0.73
CA PHE A 11 6.85 -3.53 1.11
C PHE A 11 5.69 -3.34 0.13
N VAL A 12 5.37 -4.41 -0.61
CA VAL A 12 4.21 -4.47 -1.50
C VAL A 12 2.98 -4.85 -0.67
N HIS A 13 2.01 -3.94 -0.57
CA HIS A 13 0.84 -4.12 0.30
C HIS A 13 -0.35 -4.64 -0.52
N ILE A 14 -0.53 -5.97 -0.55
CA ILE A 14 -1.72 -6.61 -1.13
C ILE A 14 -2.92 -6.42 -0.20
N ALA A 15 -4.12 -6.25 -0.76
CA ALA A 15 -5.33 -6.12 0.04
C ALA A 15 -5.62 -7.41 0.83
N LYS A 16 -6.11 -7.26 2.06
CA LYS A 16 -6.64 -8.36 2.90
C LYS A 16 -5.62 -9.44 3.31
N THR A 17 -4.32 -9.18 3.18
CA THR A 17 -3.23 -10.07 3.62
C THR A 17 -2.57 -9.64 4.94
N GLY A 18 -3.27 -8.86 5.78
CA GLY A 18 -2.70 -8.35 7.04
C GLY A 18 -1.68 -7.22 6.88
N GLY A 19 -1.56 -6.64 5.68
CA GLY A 19 -0.55 -5.61 5.42
C GLY A 19 -0.73 -4.29 6.20
N THR A 20 -1.91 -4.02 6.76
CA THR A 20 -2.10 -2.89 7.70
C THR A 20 -1.24 -3.06 8.95
N SER A 21 -1.28 -4.25 9.57
CA SER A 21 -0.49 -4.56 10.77
C SER A 21 1.01 -4.44 10.50
N VAL A 22 1.48 -5.01 9.39
CA VAL A 22 2.88 -4.91 8.95
C VAL A 22 3.29 -3.46 8.78
N ARG A 23 2.45 -2.64 8.14
CA ARG A 23 2.74 -1.22 7.92
C ARG A 23 2.81 -0.44 9.22
N ASP A 24 1.98 -0.78 10.19
CA ASP A 24 1.97 -0.12 11.50
C ASP A 24 3.21 -0.51 12.31
N SER A 25 3.64 -1.78 12.25
CA SER A 25 4.91 -2.23 12.84
C SER A 25 6.13 -1.56 12.20
N LEU A 26 6.09 -1.27 10.89
CA LEU A 26 7.19 -0.60 10.16
C LEU A 26 7.09 0.94 10.20
N ARG A 27 6.06 1.51 10.83
CA ARG A 27 5.86 2.96 10.93
C ARG A 27 7.05 3.69 11.57
N PRO A 28 7.69 3.19 12.65
CA PRO A 28 8.86 3.86 13.25
C PRO A 28 10.04 3.98 12.28
N LEU A 29 10.27 2.98 11.43
CA LEU A 29 11.34 3.01 10.43
C LEU A 29 11.10 4.08 9.37
N ARG A 30 9.83 4.28 8.98
CA ARG A 30 9.44 5.33 8.04
C ARG A 30 9.58 6.74 8.64
N LEU A 31 9.27 6.93 9.92
CA LEU A 31 9.42 8.24 10.57
C LEU A 31 10.88 8.67 10.72
N ARG A 32 11.80 7.70 10.75
CA ARG A 32 13.25 7.93 10.82
C ARG A 32 13.90 8.21 9.46
N ASP A 33 13.12 8.23 8.38
CA ASP A 33 13.59 8.53 7.03
C ASP A 33 13.75 10.05 6.85
N PRO A 34 14.92 10.57 6.44
CA PRO A 34 15.14 12.00 6.20
C PRO A 34 14.12 12.60 5.21
N TRP A 35 13.67 11.79 4.25
CA TRP A 35 12.71 12.22 3.23
C TRP A 35 11.26 12.17 3.70
N PHE A 36 11.00 11.85 4.97
CA PHE A 36 9.65 11.76 5.52
C PHE A 36 8.87 13.06 5.34
N VAL A 37 9.50 14.22 5.56
CA VAL A 37 8.86 15.54 5.43
C VAL A 37 8.47 15.81 3.98
N ALA A 38 9.37 15.53 3.03
CA ALA A 38 9.08 15.65 1.60
C ALA A 38 7.93 14.72 1.18
N GLN A 39 7.96 13.45 1.60
CA GLN A 39 6.88 12.50 1.35
C GLN A 39 5.55 12.95 1.98
N PHE A 40 5.59 13.57 3.16
CA PHE A 40 4.41 14.10 3.83
C PHE A 40 3.81 15.27 3.06
N LEU A 41 4.61 16.25 2.64
CA LEU A 41 4.18 17.38 1.82
C LEU A 41 3.61 16.90 0.48
N CYS A 42 4.32 16.02 -0.21
CA CYS A 42 3.85 15.36 -1.43
C CYS A 42 2.52 14.63 -1.24
N SER A 43 2.31 13.99 -0.08
CA SER A 43 1.05 13.32 0.21
C SER A 43 -0.12 14.29 0.41
N ARG A 44 0.14 15.49 0.94
CA ARG A 44 -0.85 16.56 1.11
C ARG A 44 -1.18 17.21 -0.23
N LEU A 45 -0.16 17.51 -1.04
CA LEU A 45 -0.32 18.03 -2.39
C LEU A 45 -1.09 17.06 -3.29
N SER A 46 -0.74 15.76 -3.24
CA SER A 46 -1.50 14.73 -3.96
C SER A 46 -2.95 14.64 -3.52
N SER A 47 -3.27 14.88 -2.24
CA SER A 47 -4.64 14.89 -1.74
C SER A 47 -5.41 16.12 -2.22
N LEU A 48 -4.74 17.27 -2.32
CA LEU A 48 -5.30 18.53 -2.82
C LEU A 48 -5.56 18.47 -4.33
N SER A 49 -4.67 17.84 -5.11
CA SER A 49 -4.81 17.72 -6.56
C SER A 49 -5.67 16.52 -7.02
N GLY A 50 -6.46 15.92 -6.11
CA GLY A 50 -7.33 14.78 -6.46
C GLY A 50 -6.58 13.58 -7.02
N HIS A 51 -5.36 13.32 -6.52
CA HIS A 51 -4.47 12.25 -6.98
C HIS A 51 -3.98 12.33 -8.44
N ARG A 52 -4.25 13.42 -9.18
CA ARG A 52 -3.84 13.58 -10.58
C ARG A 52 -2.33 13.61 -10.82
N LEU A 53 -1.55 13.99 -9.81
CA LEU A 53 -0.11 14.19 -9.96
C LEU A 53 0.71 12.89 -9.90
N GLY A 54 0.13 11.73 -9.55
CA GLY A 54 0.86 10.46 -9.50
C GLY A 54 1.98 10.38 -8.44
N ILE A 55 2.17 11.41 -7.62
CA ILE A 55 3.31 11.56 -6.68
C ILE A 55 3.32 10.49 -5.56
N LYS A 56 2.20 9.79 -5.34
CA LYS A 56 2.03 8.86 -4.22
C LYS A 56 1.73 7.45 -4.73
N PHE A 57 2.52 6.49 -4.27
CA PHE A 57 2.20 5.07 -4.45
C PHE A 57 0.82 4.75 -3.87
N PRO A 58 -0.11 4.22 -4.68
CA PRO A 58 -1.38 3.73 -4.18
C PRO A 58 -1.18 2.69 -3.07
N ARG A 59 -2.15 2.60 -2.14
CA ARG A 59 -2.03 1.67 -1.00
C ARG A 59 -1.88 0.21 -1.45
N HIS A 60 -2.57 -0.18 -2.52
CA HIS A 60 -2.59 -1.55 -3.04
C HIS A 60 -2.12 -1.64 -4.49
N SER A 61 -1.23 -0.75 -4.94
CA SER A 61 -0.67 -0.83 -6.29
C SER A 61 0.17 -2.09 -6.47
N LYS A 62 0.17 -2.60 -7.71
CA LYS A 62 1.08 -3.66 -8.16
C LYS A 62 2.53 -3.16 -8.10
N ILE A 63 3.47 -4.10 -7.98
CA ILE A 63 4.90 -3.80 -7.98
C ILE A 63 5.37 -3.11 -9.27
N ILE A 64 4.68 -3.32 -10.39
CA ILE A 64 4.95 -2.68 -11.68
C ILE A 64 4.91 -1.15 -11.56
N ALA A 65 3.96 -0.60 -10.80
CA ALA A 65 3.90 0.85 -10.56
C ALA A 65 5.16 1.36 -9.82
N ALA A 66 5.72 0.55 -8.92
CA ALA A 66 6.98 0.90 -8.27
C ALA A 66 8.18 0.81 -9.22
N LYS A 67 8.16 -0.12 -10.18
CA LYS A 67 9.19 -0.24 -11.22
C LYS A 67 9.17 0.95 -12.18
N GLU A 68 7.99 1.45 -12.55
CA GLU A 68 7.83 2.57 -13.47
C GLU A 68 8.14 3.93 -12.82
N MET A 69 7.87 4.08 -11.52
CA MET A 69 8.05 5.35 -10.82
C MET A 69 9.44 5.55 -10.20
N LEU A 70 10.21 4.47 -10.01
CA LEU A 70 11.54 4.53 -9.39
C LEU A 70 12.65 4.39 -10.44
N PRO A 71 13.82 5.03 -10.23
CA PRO A 71 15.00 4.73 -11.04
C PRO A 71 15.34 3.25 -10.99
N ALA A 72 15.71 2.66 -12.13
CA ALA A 72 15.98 1.23 -12.26
C ALA A 72 17.01 0.72 -11.23
N GLU A 73 18.13 1.44 -11.08
CA GLU A 73 19.18 1.10 -10.11
C GLU A 73 18.68 1.12 -8.67
N THR A 74 17.82 2.09 -8.32
CA THR A 74 17.22 2.13 -6.98
C THR A 74 16.28 0.94 -6.81
N PHE A 75 15.41 0.69 -7.79
CA PHE A 75 14.46 -0.41 -7.73
C PHE A 75 15.17 -1.75 -7.56
N ASP A 76 16.23 -2.01 -8.31
CA ASP A 76 16.96 -3.28 -8.29
C ASP A 76 17.69 -3.51 -6.96
N ASN A 77 18.21 -2.45 -6.33
CA ASN A 77 18.90 -2.53 -5.04
C ASN A 77 17.96 -2.66 -3.82
N LEU A 78 16.66 -2.43 -3.97
CA LEU A 78 15.72 -2.56 -2.85
C LEU A 78 15.48 -4.03 -2.47
N PHE A 79 15.37 -4.31 -1.17
CA PHE A 79 14.80 -5.57 -0.66
C PHE A 79 13.28 -5.52 -0.78
N LYS A 80 12.69 -6.37 -1.64
CA LYS A 80 11.24 -6.38 -1.88
C LYS A 80 10.59 -7.57 -1.19
N PHE A 81 9.54 -7.31 -0.43
CA PHE A 81 8.79 -8.36 0.24
C PHE A 81 7.29 -8.09 0.24
N VAL A 82 6.52 -9.17 0.42
CA VAL A 82 5.06 -9.15 0.41
C VAL A 82 4.55 -10.27 1.32
N PHE A 83 3.38 -10.05 1.91
CA PHE A 83 2.64 -11.08 2.60
C PHE A 83 1.45 -11.53 1.75
N VAL A 84 1.34 -12.84 1.58
CA VAL A 84 0.22 -13.50 0.90
C VAL A 84 -0.61 -14.27 1.92
N ARG A 85 -1.84 -14.60 1.54
CA ARG A 85 -2.78 -15.38 2.36
C ARG A 85 -3.35 -16.49 1.49
N ASN A 86 -3.85 -17.56 2.12
CA ASN A 86 -4.64 -18.57 1.43
C ASN A 86 -5.75 -17.89 0.59
N PRO A 87 -5.93 -18.26 -0.70
CA PRO A 87 -6.89 -17.62 -1.60
C PRO A 87 -8.34 -17.66 -1.08
N TRP A 88 -8.77 -18.77 -0.47
CA TRP A 88 -10.13 -18.93 0.05
C TRP A 88 -10.39 -18.02 1.24
N ASP A 89 -9.45 -17.99 2.20
CA ASP A 89 -9.52 -17.08 3.34
C ASP A 89 -9.53 -15.60 2.92
N LEU A 90 -8.78 -15.28 1.86
CA LEU A 90 -8.73 -13.94 1.30
C LEU A 90 -10.11 -13.53 0.76
N GLN A 91 -10.82 -14.44 0.10
CA GLN A 91 -12.17 -14.17 -0.41
C GLN A 91 -13.19 -14.03 0.71
N VAL A 92 -13.17 -14.91 1.72
CA VAL A 92 -14.04 -14.78 2.90
C VAL A 92 -13.78 -13.45 3.61
N SER A 93 -12.51 -13.08 3.81
CA SER A 93 -12.15 -11.81 4.43
C SER A 93 -12.59 -10.59 3.60
N SER A 94 -12.53 -10.70 2.27
CA SER A 94 -12.99 -9.67 1.33
C SER A 94 -14.50 -9.52 1.37
N PHE A 95 -15.24 -10.62 1.37
CA PHE A 95 -16.70 -10.65 1.50
C PHE A 95 -17.17 -9.92 2.76
N HIS A 96 -16.67 -10.31 3.94
CA HIS A 96 -17.05 -9.66 5.20
C HIS A 96 -16.64 -8.18 5.27
N HIS A 97 -15.56 -7.80 4.59
CA HIS A 97 -15.13 -6.40 4.50
C HIS A 97 -16.07 -5.57 3.65
N ILE A 98 -16.45 -6.06 2.46
CA ILE A 98 -17.40 -5.38 1.58
C ILE A 98 -18.75 -5.26 2.28
N ARG A 99 -19.22 -6.32 2.95
CA ARG A 99 -20.48 -6.30 3.71
C ARG A 99 -20.50 -5.22 4.80
N ARG A 100 -19.36 -4.99 5.46
CA ARG A 100 -19.22 -3.97 6.52
C ARG A 100 -19.10 -2.55 5.95
N GLU A 101 -18.25 -2.36 4.94
CA GLU A 101 -17.92 -1.02 4.42
C GLU A 101 -18.93 -0.51 3.38
N ARG A 102 -19.59 -1.41 2.66
CA ARG A 102 -20.50 -1.11 1.55
C ARG A 102 -21.74 -2.02 1.58
N PRO A 103 -22.58 -1.92 2.62
CA PRO A 103 -23.75 -2.78 2.77
C PRO A 103 -24.72 -2.67 1.57
N HIS A 104 -24.83 -1.48 0.97
CA HIS A 104 -25.67 -1.24 -0.23
C HIS A 104 -25.25 -2.05 -1.47
N LEU A 105 -23.99 -2.48 -1.58
CA LEU A 105 -23.56 -3.35 -2.70
C LEU A 105 -23.94 -4.81 -2.47
N MET A 106 -24.31 -5.17 -1.23
CA MET A 106 -24.65 -6.54 -0.84
C MET A 106 -26.14 -6.70 -0.53
N SER A 107 -26.95 -5.66 -0.70
CA SER A 107 -28.39 -5.68 -0.39
C SER A 107 -29.22 -6.65 -1.24
N HIS A 108 -28.69 -7.06 -2.39
CA HIS A 108 -29.35 -7.98 -3.32
C HIS A 108 -28.89 -9.44 -3.17
N ILE A 109 -27.97 -9.70 -2.24
CA ILE A 109 -27.43 -11.03 -2.01
C ILE A 109 -28.06 -11.54 -0.71
N GLU A 110 -29.09 -12.37 -0.86
CA GLU A 110 -29.62 -13.15 0.27
C GLU A 110 -28.51 -14.11 0.72
N THR A 111 -28.09 -14.00 1.98
CA THR A 111 -27.08 -14.88 2.60
C THR A 111 -27.63 -15.55 3.83
#